data_AF-M0FSP9-F1
#
_entry.id   AF-M0FSP9-F1
#
_cell.length_a   1.000
_cell.length_b   1.000
_cell.length_c   1.000
_cell.angle_alpha   90.00
_cell.angle_beta   90.00
_cell.angle_gamma   90.00
#
_symmetry.space_group_name_H-M   'P 1'
#
loop_
_entity.id
_entity.type
_entity.pdbx_description
1 polymer ?
#
loop_
_entity_poly.entity_id
_entity_poly.type
_entity_poly.pdbx_seq_one_letter_code
_entity_poly.pdbx_strand_id
1 'polypeptide(L)'
;MSGGRSQDRNPIYSAAQGREFLRNELENKSNEFVREFAGMINDPDVLDFLNRYCGIYEERGKDFLDSHVGKQIVRSAATSMGDRAYREGNVSQLQGMVGIVNQDREASDALTEIVTRLAQEGTIAVVTGPPGAGKTATTLDVARAWGARTGGTLYGQTTWDGFDAVVRSDVEMLEAMASHKRQSLGVLDEAMQELTGRGADSKKAETFAERATLIRKKEARHGPHAKRGSLVLVAHNWSGMNKPIREMTTLVIQKPSRADPGRVILWESPGGEDKREKIGEFVGL
;
A
#
# COMPACT_ATOMS: atom_id res chain seq x y z
N MET A 1 22.19 -24.58 -16.62
CA MET A 1 22.93 -23.43 -16.05
C MET A 1 22.01 -22.23 -16.10
N SER A 2 21.63 -21.74 -14.92
CA SER A 2 20.57 -20.75 -14.72
C SER A 2 21.09 -19.33 -14.96
N GLY A 3 20.43 -18.58 -15.87
CA GLY A 3 20.60 -17.15 -16.02
C GLY A 3 19.72 -16.41 -15.00
N GLY A 4 20.35 -15.72 -14.05
CA GLY A 4 19.67 -14.87 -13.09
C GLY A 4 19.16 -13.58 -13.75
N ARG A 5 17.84 -13.38 -13.76
CA ARG A 5 17.25 -12.05 -13.96
C ARG A 5 17.31 -11.31 -12.62
N SER A 6 18.12 -10.26 -12.56
CA SER A 6 18.15 -9.35 -11.42
C SER A 6 16.83 -8.58 -11.31
N GLN A 7 16.36 -8.47 -10.07
CA GLN A 7 15.19 -7.73 -9.60
C GLN A 7 14.97 -6.38 -10.31
N ASP A 8 13.75 -6.17 -10.79
CA ASP A 8 13.22 -4.84 -11.10
C ASP A 8 13.22 -3.99 -9.82
N ARG A 9 14.22 -3.11 -9.69
CA ARG A 9 14.22 -2.04 -8.68
C ARG A 9 13.13 -1.06 -9.05
N ASN A 10 12.18 -0.88 -8.13
CA ASN A 10 11.05 0.02 -8.25
C ASN A 10 11.49 1.41 -8.79
N PRO A 11 10.99 1.89 -9.95
CA PRO A 11 11.45 3.12 -10.60
C PRO A 11 11.32 4.37 -9.72
N ILE A 12 10.41 4.36 -8.75
CA ILE A 12 10.25 5.43 -7.75
C ILE A 12 11.47 5.52 -6.83
N TYR A 13 12.03 4.36 -6.43
CA TYR A 13 13.20 4.27 -5.57
C TYR A 13 14.48 4.74 -6.29
N SER A 14 14.59 4.44 -7.58
CA SER A 14 15.69 4.90 -8.44
C SER A 14 15.65 6.42 -8.67
N ALA A 15 14.46 7.01 -8.82
CA ALA A 15 14.29 8.45 -8.96
C ALA A 15 14.58 9.22 -7.66
N ALA A 16 14.23 8.64 -6.50
CA ALA A 16 14.52 9.21 -5.19
C ALA A 16 16.04 9.20 -4.89
N GLN A 17 16.72 8.07 -5.09
CA GLN A 17 18.18 7.98 -4.96
C GLN A 17 18.90 8.92 -5.93
N GLY A 18 18.36 9.10 -7.15
CA GLY A 18 18.86 10.09 -8.09
C GLY A 18 18.77 11.52 -7.55
N ARG A 19 17.68 11.89 -6.88
CA ARG A 19 17.53 13.24 -6.30
C ARG A 19 18.42 13.49 -5.09
N GLU A 20 18.58 12.51 -4.20
CA GLU A 20 19.51 12.59 -3.06
C GLU A 20 20.96 12.70 -3.55
N PHE A 21 21.33 11.96 -4.61
CA PHE A 21 22.61 12.11 -5.28
C PHE A 21 22.81 13.55 -5.80
N LEU A 22 21.80 14.11 -6.45
CA LEU A 22 21.86 15.46 -7.02
C LEU A 22 21.88 16.58 -5.99
N ARG A 23 21.44 16.32 -4.76
CA ARG A 23 21.55 17.25 -3.62
C ARG A 23 22.84 17.08 -2.82
N ASN A 24 23.73 16.18 -3.25
CA ASN A 24 24.93 15.79 -2.52
C ASN A 24 24.64 15.24 -1.11
N GLU A 25 23.46 14.64 -0.93
CA GLU A 25 22.97 14.11 0.35
C GLU A 25 23.31 12.61 0.53
N LEU A 26 23.92 11.97 -0.48
CA LEU A 26 24.38 10.58 -0.39
C LEU A 26 25.82 10.48 0.10
N GLU A 27 26.02 9.79 1.23
CA GLU A 27 27.35 9.44 1.73
C GLU A 27 28.17 8.67 0.66
N ASN A 28 29.39 9.14 0.39
CA ASN A 28 30.38 8.57 -0.54
C ASN A 28 30.10 8.72 -2.05
N LYS A 29 29.20 9.61 -2.49
CA LYS A 29 28.99 9.90 -3.91
C LYS A 29 28.91 11.40 -4.18
N SER A 30 30.00 11.98 -4.69
CA SER A 30 30.06 13.38 -5.11
C SER A 30 29.33 13.59 -6.45
N ASN A 31 28.57 14.68 -6.56
CA ASN A 31 27.83 15.10 -7.74
C ASN A 31 28.49 16.29 -8.48
N GLU A 32 29.81 16.47 -8.36
CA GLU A 32 30.55 17.66 -8.83
C GLU A 32 30.30 18.07 -10.29
N PHE A 33 29.89 17.14 -11.15
CA PHE A 33 29.60 17.39 -12.57
C PHE A 33 28.12 17.64 -12.87
N VAL A 34 27.24 17.58 -11.87
CA VAL A 34 25.79 17.63 -12.05
C VAL A 34 25.18 18.75 -11.21
N ARG A 35 24.44 19.62 -11.89
CA ARG A 35 23.74 20.75 -11.27
C ARG A 35 22.60 20.25 -10.39
N GLU A 36 22.35 20.94 -9.28
CA GLU A 36 21.34 20.59 -8.28
C GLU A 36 19.90 20.48 -8.82
N PHE A 37 19.60 21.13 -9.94
CA PHE A 37 18.30 21.09 -10.61
C PHE A 37 18.16 20.00 -11.67
N ALA A 38 19.16 19.14 -11.86
CA ALA A 38 19.09 18.04 -12.83
C ALA A 38 17.92 17.10 -12.51
N GLY A 39 17.20 16.65 -13.53
CA GLY A 39 16.00 15.79 -13.35
C GLY A 39 14.83 16.45 -12.60
N MET A 40 14.96 17.71 -12.16
CA MET A 40 13.89 18.50 -11.53
C MET A 40 13.19 19.43 -12.51
N ILE A 41 13.76 19.66 -13.70
CA ILE A 41 13.25 20.57 -14.71
C ILE A 41 13.12 19.80 -16.03
N ASN A 42 11.87 19.68 -16.50
CA ASN A 42 11.54 18.94 -17.73
C ASN A 42 11.50 19.81 -18.98
N ASP A 43 11.55 21.13 -18.82
CA ASP A 43 11.53 22.09 -19.93
C ASP A 43 12.97 22.34 -20.44
N PRO A 44 13.30 21.96 -21.69
CA PRO A 44 14.65 22.10 -22.23
C PRO A 44 15.13 23.54 -22.30
N ASP A 45 14.23 24.49 -22.59
CA ASP A 45 14.59 25.90 -22.75
C ASP A 45 14.93 26.53 -21.40
N VAL A 46 14.16 26.17 -20.36
CA VAL A 46 14.44 26.59 -18.97
C VAL A 46 15.75 25.96 -18.47
N LEU A 47 15.99 24.70 -18.81
CA LEU A 47 17.20 23.98 -18.41
C LEU A 47 18.46 24.62 -19.02
N ASP A 48 18.44 24.92 -20.31
CA ASP A 48 19.55 25.59 -21.01
C ASP A 48 19.79 26.99 -20.47
N PHE A 49 18.72 27.73 -20.16
CA PHE A 49 18.82 29.03 -19.53
C PHE A 49 19.51 28.96 -18.17
N LEU A 50 19.08 28.05 -17.29
CA LEU A 50 19.68 27.89 -15.96
C LEU A 50 21.14 27.43 -16.04
N ASN A 51 21.46 26.47 -16.89
CA ASN A 51 22.84 26.01 -17.10
C ASN A 51 23.76 27.16 -17.52
N ARG A 52 23.31 28.00 -18.46
CA ARG A 52 24.08 29.14 -18.95
C ARG A 52 24.32 30.19 -17.87
N TYR A 53 23.27 30.58 -17.14
CA TYR A 53 23.39 31.65 -16.15
C TYR A 53 24.09 31.21 -14.86
N CYS A 54 23.93 29.96 -14.44
CA CYS A 54 24.72 29.39 -13.35
C CYS A 54 26.22 29.40 -13.68
N GLY A 55 26.62 29.02 -14.89
CA GLY A 55 28.03 29.11 -15.32
C GLY A 55 28.57 30.54 -15.28
N ILE A 56 27.82 31.53 -15.80
CA ILE A 56 28.24 32.94 -15.79
C ILE A 56 28.38 33.52 -14.37
N TYR A 57 27.52 33.10 -13.44
CA TYR A 57 27.56 33.60 -12.06
C TYR A 57 28.65 32.92 -11.24
N GLU A 58 28.91 31.62 -11.47
CA GLU A 58 30.02 30.91 -10.83
C GLU A 58 31.37 31.49 -11.18
N GLU A 59 31.60 31.85 -12.45
CA GLU A 59 32.81 32.57 -12.87
C GLU A 59 33.00 33.90 -12.11
N ARG A 60 31.92 34.47 -11.58
CA ARG A 60 31.89 35.70 -10.79
C ARG A 60 31.86 35.44 -9.27
N GLY A 61 32.01 34.20 -8.83
CA GLY A 61 31.95 33.80 -7.43
C GLY A 61 30.58 34.01 -6.78
N LYS A 62 29.51 33.97 -7.57
CA LYS A 62 28.12 34.14 -7.09
C LYS A 62 27.28 32.94 -7.49
N ASP A 63 26.22 32.70 -6.74
CA ASP A 63 25.22 31.71 -7.11
C ASP A 63 24.03 32.40 -7.81
N PHE A 64 23.73 31.96 -9.03
CA PHE A 64 22.59 32.45 -9.80
C PHE A 64 21.25 31.98 -9.20
N LEU A 65 21.21 30.76 -8.66
CA LEU A 65 20.01 30.16 -8.08
C LEU A 65 19.57 30.92 -6.82
N ASP A 66 20.51 31.58 -6.17
CA ASP A 66 20.24 32.46 -5.03
C ASP A 66 19.67 33.83 -5.40
N SER A 67 19.78 34.24 -6.66
CA SER A 67 19.25 35.51 -7.15
C SER A 67 17.72 35.50 -7.19
N HIS A 68 17.11 36.70 -7.12
CA HIS A 68 15.65 36.84 -7.21
C HIS A 68 15.09 36.23 -8.51
N VAL A 69 15.80 36.43 -9.62
CA VAL A 69 15.43 35.90 -10.93
C VAL A 69 15.58 34.37 -10.99
N GLY A 70 16.68 33.83 -10.47
CA GLY A 70 16.89 32.37 -10.37
C GLY A 70 15.77 31.69 -9.56
N LYS A 71 15.44 32.24 -8.39
CA LYS A 71 14.34 31.76 -7.53
C LYS A 71 12.99 31.81 -8.23
N GLN A 72 12.69 32.88 -8.97
CA GLN A 72 11.44 33.00 -9.72
C GLN A 72 11.33 31.96 -10.84
N ILE A 73 12.41 31.73 -11.58
CA ILE A 73 12.44 30.77 -12.69
C ILE A 73 12.23 29.34 -12.18
N VAL A 74 12.97 28.94 -11.14
CA VAL A 74 12.82 27.61 -10.52
C VAL A 74 11.40 27.42 -9.99
N ARG A 75 10.83 28.43 -9.30
CA ARG A 75 9.46 28.36 -8.78
C ARG A 75 8.41 28.25 -9.89
N SER A 76 8.59 28.98 -10.98
CA SER A 76 7.71 28.92 -12.15
C SER A 76 7.78 27.54 -12.82
N ALA A 77 8.98 27.00 -13.02
CA ALA A 77 9.19 25.68 -13.60
C ALA A 77 8.55 24.57 -12.75
N ALA A 78 8.75 24.61 -11.42
CA ALA A 78 8.12 23.69 -10.48
C ALA A 78 6.58 23.77 -10.53
N THR A 79 6.02 24.98 -10.61
CA THR A 79 4.57 25.19 -10.70
C THR A 79 3.99 24.58 -11.98
N SER A 80 4.64 24.83 -13.12
CA SER A 80 4.22 24.27 -14.42
C SER A 80 4.31 22.75 -14.46
N MET A 81 5.33 22.18 -13.83
CA MET A 81 5.47 20.72 -13.71
C MET A 81 4.38 20.12 -12.83
N GLY A 82 4.07 20.75 -11.71
CA GLY A 82 2.99 20.31 -10.83
C GLY A 82 1.65 20.32 -11.51
N ASP A 83 1.32 21.42 -12.16
CA ASP A 83 0.08 21.56 -12.91
C ASP A 83 -0.05 20.51 -14.03
N ARG A 84 1.03 20.22 -14.77
CA ARG A 84 1.04 19.15 -15.78
C ARG A 84 0.85 17.77 -15.15
N ALA A 85 1.55 17.48 -14.06
CA ALA A 85 1.43 16.19 -13.36
C ALA A 85 0.02 15.97 -12.77
N TYR A 86 -0.65 17.04 -12.30
CA TYR A 86 -2.06 16.99 -11.89
C TYR A 86 -3.00 16.70 -13.07
N ARG A 87 -2.80 17.37 -14.22
CA ARG A 87 -3.64 17.17 -15.42
C ARG A 87 -3.48 15.77 -16.04
N GLU A 88 -2.27 15.21 -15.98
CA GLU A 88 -1.93 13.93 -16.61
C GLU A 88 -2.06 12.72 -15.67
N GLY A 89 -2.43 12.94 -14.39
CA GLY A 89 -2.60 11.87 -13.40
C GLY A 89 -1.29 11.18 -13.00
N ASN A 90 -0.16 11.88 -13.09
CA ASN A 90 1.18 11.28 -12.95
C ASN A 90 1.68 11.32 -11.49
N VAL A 91 1.10 10.44 -10.67
CA VAL A 91 1.27 10.38 -9.20
C VAL A 91 2.74 10.32 -8.76
N SER A 92 3.59 9.60 -9.50
CA SER A 92 5.02 9.45 -9.18
C SER A 92 5.82 10.76 -9.31
N GLN A 93 5.41 11.68 -10.19
CA GLN A 93 6.03 12.99 -10.32
C GLN A 93 5.51 13.98 -9.27
N LEU A 94 4.22 13.87 -8.91
CA LEU A 94 3.63 14.65 -7.83
C LEU A 94 4.34 14.36 -6.51
N GLN A 95 4.52 13.09 -6.14
CA GLN A 95 5.23 12.66 -4.92
C GLN A 95 6.68 13.20 -4.85
N GLY A 96 7.35 13.31 -6.00
CA GLY A 96 8.71 13.87 -6.07
C GLY A 96 8.79 15.40 -5.91
N MET A 97 7.71 16.11 -6.23
CA MET A 97 7.68 17.58 -6.27
C MET A 97 7.35 18.21 -4.91
N VAL A 98 6.59 17.51 -4.07
CA VAL A 98 6.19 17.98 -2.73
C VAL A 98 7.23 17.68 -1.63
N GLY A 99 8.38 17.07 -1.96
CA GLY A 99 9.41 16.80 -0.96
C GLY A 99 8.95 15.87 0.17
N ILE A 100 7.90 15.07 -0.05
CA ILE A 100 7.43 14.06 0.90
C ILE A 100 8.39 12.88 0.83
N VAL A 101 9.56 13.03 1.43
CA VAL A 101 10.49 11.92 1.68
C VAL A 101 10.70 11.71 3.19
N ASN A 102 10.15 12.55 4.07
CA ASN A 102 10.20 12.32 5.52
C ASN A 102 9.02 12.95 6.29
N GLN A 103 7.78 12.61 5.93
CA GLN A 103 6.63 12.83 6.82
C GLN A 103 5.75 11.58 6.77
N ASP A 104 5.22 11.19 7.93
CA ASP A 104 4.37 10.02 8.13
C ASP A 104 3.39 9.86 6.95
N ARG A 105 3.41 8.68 6.30
CA ARG A 105 2.59 8.46 5.10
C ARG A 105 1.12 8.70 5.46
N GLU A 106 0.38 9.39 4.59
CA GLU A 106 -0.98 9.79 4.92
C GLU A 106 -1.94 8.59 4.89
N ALA A 107 -3.05 8.69 5.62
CA ALA A 107 -4.10 7.68 5.66
C ALA A 107 -4.63 7.27 4.27
N SER A 108 -4.69 8.23 3.33
CA SER A 108 -5.09 7.97 1.95
C SER A 108 -4.12 7.01 1.25
N ASP A 109 -2.82 7.11 1.54
CA ASP A 109 -1.80 6.19 1.01
C ASP A 109 -1.97 4.80 1.60
N ALA A 110 -2.32 4.72 2.90
CA ALA A 110 -2.57 3.44 3.56
C ALA A 110 -3.78 2.71 2.95
N LEU A 111 -4.92 3.40 2.77
CA LEU A 111 -6.11 2.82 2.13
C LEU A 111 -5.81 2.40 0.70
N THR A 112 -5.10 3.22 -0.05
CA THR A 112 -4.72 2.91 -1.44
C THR A 112 -3.86 1.66 -1.51
N GLU A 113 -2.86 1.52 -0.63
CA GLU A 113 -1.99 0.35 -0.55
C GLU A 113 -2.78 -0.92 -0.17
N ILE A 114 -3.61 -0.83 0.88
CA ILE A 114 -4.45 -1.95 1.33
C ILE A 114 -5.38 -2.42 0.22
N VAL A 115 -6.10 -1.50 -0.42
CA VAL A 115 -7.06 -1.81 -1.47
C VAL A 115 -6.35 -2.34 -2.72
N THR A 116 -5.17 -1.82 -3.07
CA THR A 116 -4.38 -2.34 -4.20
C THR A 116 -4.03 -3.81 -3.99
N ARG A 117 -3.59 -4.18 -2.78
CA ARG A 117 -3.28 -5.57 -2.42
C ARG A 117 -4.55 -6.43 -2.40
N LEU A 118 -5.63 -5.97 -1.77
CA LEU A 118 -6.90 -6.71 -1.77
C LEU A 118 -7.53 -6.89 -3.15
N ALA A 119 -7.22 -6.03 -4.12
CA ALA A 119 -7.63 -6.21 -5.51
C ALA A 119 -6.83 -7.30 -6.25
N GLN A 120 -5.67 -7.71 -5.71
CA GLN A 120 -4.96 -8.90 -6.14
C GLN A 120 -5.67 -10.13 -5.57
N GLU A 121 -6.28 -10.92 -6.45
CA GLU A 121 -7.02 -12.15 -6.08
C GLU A 121 -6.16 -13.09 -5.23
N GLY A 122 -6.73 -13.62 -4.14
CA GLY A 122 -6.05 -14.54 -3.23
C GLY A 122 -5.40 -13.87 -2.02
N THR A 123 -5.52 -12.55 -1.89
CA THR A 123 -5.05 -11.79 -0.71
C THR A 123 -5.86 -12.13 0.52
N ILE A 124 -5.18 -12.51 1.60
CA ILE A 124 -5.76 -12.71 2.92
C ILE A 124 -5.17 -11.64 3.82
N ALA A 125 -5.96 -10.63 4.16
CA ALA A 125 -5.57 -9.55 5.03
C ALA A 125 -6.11 -9.77 6.45
N VAL A 126 -5.34 -9.35 7.45
CA VAL A 126 -5.76 -9.37 8.86
C VAL A 126 -5.60 -8.00 9.47
N VAL A 127 -6.69 -7.44 9.99
CA VAL A 127 -6.72 -6.23 10.81
C VAL A 127 -6.46 -6.62 12.27
N THR A 128 -5.35 -6.17 12.84
CA THR A 128 -4.96 -6.50 14.23
C THR A 128 -4.88 -5.26 15.10
N GLY A 129 -5.09 -5.39 16.40
CA GLY A 129 -5.00 -4.26 17.34
C GLY A 129 -5.86 -4.46 18.59
N PRO A 130 -5.55 -3.76 19.69
CA PRO A 130 -6.30 -3.92 20.93
C PRO A 130 -7.79 -3.54 20.75
N PRO A 131 -8.68 -4.02 21.63
CA PRO A 131 -10.06 -3.54 21.69
C PRO A 131 -10.11 -2.01 21.73
N GLY A 132 -11.01 -1.41 20.94
CA GLY A 132 -11.16 0.05 20.86
C GLY A 132 -10.16 0.78 19.95
N ALA A 133 -9.23 0.09 19.30
CA ALA A 133 -8.26 0.73 18.37
C ALA A 133 -8.81 1.07 16.98
N GLY A 134 -10.15 1.08 16.80
CA GLY A 134 -10.77 1.41 15.51
C GLY A 134 -10.71 0.31 14.44
N LYS A 135 -10.44 -0.95 14.80
CA LYS A 135 -10.35 -2.06 13.83
C LYS A 135 -11.58 -2.19 12.93
N THR A 136 -12.77 -2.27 13.52
CA THR A 136 -14.03 -2.41 12.79
C THR A 136 -14.25 -1.22 11.84
N ALA A 137 -14.02 0.01 12.29
CA ALA A 137 -14.13 1.20 11.44
C ALA A 137 -13.19 1.09 10.21
N THR A 138 -11.92 0.79 10.45
CA THR A 138 -10.93 0.58 9.39
C THR A 138 -11.29 -0.55 8.44
N THR A 139 -11.81 -1.66 8.96
CA THR A 139 -12.29 -2.77 8.13
C THR A 139 -13.42 -2.33 7.20
N LEU A 140 -14.36 -1.54 7.70
CA LEU A 140 -15.46 -1.00 6.90
C LEU A 140 -14.98 0.01 5.85
N ASP A 141 -14.03 0.89 6.19
CA ASP A 141 -13.44 1.84 5.25
C ASP A 141 -12.68 1.14 4.12
N VAL A 142 -11.91 0.10 4.47
CA VAL A 142 -11.23 -0.76 3.50
C VAL A 142 -12.24 -1.46 2.59
N ALA A 143 -13.33 -2.01 3.14
CA ALA A 143 -14.36 -2.68 2.35
C ALA A 143 -15.05 -1.71 1.38
N ARG A 144 -15.43 -0.51 1.85
CA ARG A 144 -16.03 0.55 1.01
C ARG A 144 -15.09 0.96 -0.12
N ALA A 145 -13.82 1.25 0.20
CA ALA A 145 -12.84 1.68 -0.77
C ALA A 145 -12.51 0.59 -1.80
N TRP A 146 -12.47 -0.68 -1.37
CA TRP A 146 -12.33 -1.82 -2.27
C TRP A 146 -13.53 -1.95 -3.21
N GLY A 147 -14.75 -1.90 -2.69
CA GLY A 147 -15.98 -2.01 -3.50
C GLY A 147 -16.07 -0.89 -4.54
N ALA A 148 -15.76 0.35 -4.15
CA ALA A 148 -15.70 1.49 -5.04
C ALA A 148 -14.66 1.33 -6.17
N ARG A 149 -13.50 0.73 -5.87
CA ARG A 149 -12.42 0.54 -6.85
C ARG A 149 -12.66 -0.63 -7.80
N THR A 150 -13.13 -1.75 -7.29
CA THR A 150 -13.22 -3.01 -8.06
C THR A 150 -14.59 -3.20 -8.71
N GLY A 151 -15.64 -2.55 -8.20
CA GLY A 151 -17.03 -2.87 -8.55
C GLY A 151 -17.40 -4.33 -8.24
N GLY A 152 -16.65 -4.96 -7.34
CA GLY A 152 -16.82 -6.34 -6.89
C GLY A 152 -17.87 -6.47 -5.78
N THR A 153 -18.14 -7.71 -5.39
CA THR A 153 -19.19 -8.04 -4.42
C THR A 153 -18.61 -8.16 -3.00
N LEU A 154 -19.25 -7.48 -2.04
CA LEU A 154 -18.88 -7.44 -0.63
C LEU A 154 -19.73 -8.42 0.20
N TYR A 155 -19.08 -9.31 0.93
CA TYR A 155 -19.71 -10.24 1.87
C TYR A 155 -19.26 -9.94 3.29
N GLY A 156 -20.19 -9.98 4.25
CA GLY A 156 -19.86 -9.73 5.64
C GLY A 156 -20.72 -10.51 6.63
N GLN A 157 -20.24 -10.69 7.84
CA GLN A 157 -20.99 -11.35 8.91
C GLN A 157 -21.89 -10.40 9.71
N THR A 158 -21.59 -9.10 9.68
CA THR A 158 -22.36 -8.08 10.39
C THR A 158 -23.38 -7.45 9.46
N THR A 159 -24.46 -6.92 10.03
CA THR A 159 -25.51 -6.19 9.30
C THR A 159 -25.09 -4.76 9.00
N TRP A 160 -23.94 -4.59 8.31
CA TRP A 160 -23.59 -3.30 7.73
C TRP A 160 -24.21 -3.17 6.34
N ASP A 161 -24.94 -2.07 6.10
CA ASP A 161 -25.71 -1.82 4.87
C ASP A 161 -24.88 -1.80 3.58
N GLY A 162 -23.54 -1.70 3.68
CA GLY A 162 -22.66 -1.74 2.51
C GLY A 162 -22.22 -3.14 2.09
N PHE A 163 -22.66 -4.21 2.76
CA PHE A 163 -22.50 -5.57 2.27
C PHE A 163 -23.60 -5.91 1.27
N ASP A 164 -23.21 -6.51 0.14
CA ASP A 164 -24.17 -7.02 -0.85
C ASP A 164 -24.88 -8.29 -0.35
N ALA A 165 -24.23 -9.04 0.54
CA ALA A 165 -24.83 -10.19 1.20
C ALA A 165 -24.24 -10.42 2.60
N VAL A 166 -25.10 -10.80 3.54
CA VAL A 166 -24.72 -11.21 4.89
C VAL A 166 -24.57 -12.73 4.94
N VAL A 167 -23.44 -13.20 5.46
CA VAL A 167 -23.08 -14.63 5.54
C VAL A 167 -22.95 -15.05 7.00
N ARG A 168 -23.37 -16.27 7.35
CA ARG A 168 -23.40 -16.77 8.73
C ARG A 168 -22.23 -17.68 9.08
N SER A 169 -21.46 -18.14 8.09
CA SER A 169 -20.29 -18.99 8.29
C SER A 169 -19.21 -18.73 7.25
N ASP A 170 -17.98 -19.19 7.52
CA ASP A 170 -16.87 -19.18 6.57
C ASP A 170 -17.18 -20.01 5.31
N VAL A 171 -17.89 -21.14 5.47
CA VAL A 171 -18.32 -22.00 4.36
C VAL A 171 -19.29 -21.26 3.45
N GLU A 172 -20.35 -20.70 4.02
CA GLU A 172 -21.38 -19.95 3.29
C GLU A 172 -20.75 -18.77 2.53
N MET A 173 -19.81 -18.06 3.17
CA MET A 173 -19.06 -16.98 2.53
C MET A 173 -18.28 -17.48 1.32
N LEU A 174 -17.52 -18.55 1.46
CA LEU A 174 -16.69 -19.08 0.39
C LEU A 174 -17.51 -19.65 -0.77
N GLU A 175 -18.69 -20.20 -0.51
CA GLU A 175 -19.64 -20.65 -1.53
C GLU A 175 -20.29 -19.46 -2.25
N ALA A 176 -20.70 -18.42 -1.51
CA ALA A 176 -21.24 -17.20 -2.09
C ALA A 176 -20.20 -16.46 -2.96
N MET A 177 -18.94 -16.42 -2.53
CA MET A 177 -17.84 -15.90 -3.34
C MET A 177 -17.62 -16.71 -4.62
N ALA A 178 -17.78 -18.04 -4.57
CA ALA A 178 -17.61 -18.92 -5.73
C ALA A 178 -18.76 -18.87 -6.74
N SER A 179 -19.95 -18.39 -6.33
CA SER A 179 -21.12 -18.27 -7.20
C SER A 179 -21.13 -16.98 -8.03
N HIS A 180 -20.21 -16.04 -7.78
CA HIS A 180 -20.14 -14.76 -8.46
C HIS A 180 -18.95 -14.66 -9.43
N LYS A 181 -19.19 -14.14 -10.63
CA LYS A 181 -18.18 -14.01 -11.69
C LYS A 181 -17.18 -12.86 -11.46
N ARG A 182 -17.62 -11.81 -10.76
CA ARG A 182 -16.81 -10.61 -10.46
C ARG A 182 -15.90 -10.87 -9.26
N GLN A 183 -14.94 -9.97 -9.03
CA GLN A 183 -14.13 -10.02 -7.82
C GLN A 183 -15.03 -9.98 -6.57
N SER A 184 -14.61 -10.68 -5.53
CA SER A 184 -15.34 -10.75 -4.25
C SER A 184 -14.43 -10.45 -3.07
N LEU A 185 -14.97 -9.81 -2.03
CA LEU A 185 -14.27 -9.59 -0.77
C LEU A 185 -15.13 -10.10 0.38
N GLY A 186 -14.57 -11.02 1.16
CA GLY A 186 -15.19 -11.51 2.38
C GLY A 186 -14.62 -10.80 3.60
N VAL A 187 -15.48 -10.28 4.47
CA VAL A 187 -15.11 -9.56 5.70
C VAL A 187 -15.60 -10.34 6.92
N LEU A 188 -14.66 -10.78 7.75
CA LEU A 188 -14.91 -11.56 8.96
C LEU A 188 -14.39 -10.79 10.20
N ASP A 189 -15.29 -10.14 10.94
CA ASP A 189 -14.94 -9.42 12.17
C ASP A 189 -14.96 -10.37 13.40
N GLU A 190 -16.13 -10.92 13.75
CA GLU A 190 -16.32 -11.69 14.99
C GLU A 190 -15.86 -13.16 14.91
N ALA A 191 -15.92 -13.80 13.73
CA ALA A 191 -15.58 -15.23 13.59
C ALA A 191 -14.12 -15.58 13.97
N MET A 192 -13.22 -14.60 13.98
CA MET A 192 -11.84 -14.81 14.39
C MET A 192 -11.67 -15.01 15.90
N GLN A 193 -12.59 -14.52 16.74
CA GLN A 193 -12.49 -14.76 18.18
C GLN A 193 -12.56 -16.26 18.49
N GLU A 194 -13.45 -16.98 17.82
CA GLU A 194 -13.58 -18.44 17.92
C GLU A 194 -12.37 -19.20 17.34
N LEU A 195 -11.61 -18.56 16.44
CA LEU A 195 -10.44 -19.13 15.77
C LEU A 195 -9.11 -18.74 16.43
N THR A 196 -9.14 -18.05 17.58
CA THR A 196 -7.95 -17.61 18.34
C THR A 196 -7.71 -18.40 19.64
N GLY A 197 -8.57 -19.39 19.95
CA GLY A 197 -8.43 -20.25 21.13
C GLY A 197 -7.34 -21.32 21.02
N ARG A 198 -6.86 -21.81 22.17
CA ARG A 198 -5.92 -22.95 22.28
C ARG A 198 -6.70 -24.26 22.50
N GLY A 199 -6.31 -25.34 21.81
CA GLY A 199 -6.92 -26.68 21.99
C GLY A 199 -7.86 -27.05 20.84
N ALA A 200 -9.13 -27.37 21.13
CA ALA A 200 -10.13 -27.79 20.12
C ALA A 200 -10.32 -26.76 18.98
N ASP A 201 -10.02 -25.49 19.25
CA ASP A 201 -10.07 -24.39 18.28
C ASP A 201 -8.92 -24.41 17.27
N SER A 202 -7.81 -25.13 17.54
CA SER A 202 -6.70 -25.30 16.58
C SER A 202 -7.16 -26.04 15.32
N LYS A 203 -8.00 -27.08 15.48
CA LYS A 203 -8.55 -27.83 14.35
C LYS A 203 -9.51 -26.99 13.51
N LYS A 204 -10.27 -26.10 14.15
CA LYS A 204 -11.14 -25.12 13.45
C LYS A 204 -10.29 -24.11 12.67
N ALA A 205 -9.22 -23.60 13.27
CA ALA A 205 -8.29 -22.68 12.62
C ALA A 205 -7.56 -23.31 11.42
N GLU A 206 -7.13 -24.56 11.53
CA GLU A 206 -6.57 -25.35 10.41
C GLU A 206 -7.60 -25.52 9.29
N THR A 207 -8.82 -25.96 9.64
CA THR A 207 -9.90 -26.14 8.67
C THR A 207 -10.24 -24.84 7.94
N PHE A 208 -10.32 -23.74 8.69
CA PHE A 208 -10.55 -22.41 8.13
C PHE A 208 -9.40 -22.00 7.20
N ALA A 209 -8.15 -22.20 7.63
CA ALA A 209 -6.98 -21.85 6.82
C ALA A 209 -6.94 -22.64 5.51
N GLU A 210 -7.17 -23.95 5.56
CA GLU A 210 -7.28 -24.80 4.36
C GLU A 210 -8.36 -24.28 3.41
N ARG A 211 -9.54 -23.95 3.93
CA ARG A 211 -10.64 -23.39 3.14
C ARG A 211 -10.33 -22.03 2.54
N ALA A 212 -9.66 -21.15 3.30
CA ALA A 212 -9.25 -19.83 2.84
C ALA A 212 -8.19 -19.93 1.74
N THR A 213 -7.29 -20.92 1.76
CA THR A 213 -6.36 -21.15 0.64
C THR A 213 -7.08 -21.49 -0.67
N LEU A 214 -8.33 -21.98 -0.62
CA LEU A 214 -9.12 -22.22 -1.84
C LEU A 214 -9.41 -20.93 -2.62
N ILE A 215 -9.38 -19.77 -1.97
CA ILE A 215 -9.51 -18.47 -2.63
C ILE A 215 -8.31 -18.17 -3.53
N ARG A 216 -7.17 -18.82 -3.27
CA ARG A 216 -5.99 -18.75 -4.15
C ARG A 216 -6.07 -19.71 -5.32
N LYS A 217 -6.91 -20.75 -5.24
CA LYS A 217 -6.97 -21.83 -6.23
C LYS A 217 -7.99 -21.49 -7.32
N LYS A 218 -7.51 -21.28 -8.54
CA LYS A 218 -8.34 -21.01 -9.71
C LYS A 218 -8.86 -22.29 -10.36
N GLU A 219 -9.65 -23.08 -9.63
CA GLU A 219 -10.11 -24.39 -10.08
C GLU A 219 -11.64 -24.47 -10.18
N ALA A 220 -12.14 -24.96 -11.31
CA ALA A 220 -13.59 -25.07 -11.60
C ALA A 220 -14.34 -26.07 -10.69
N ARG A 221 -13.63 -26.99 -10.02
CA ARG A 221 -14.25 -27.94 -9.08
C ARG A 221 -14.81 -27.28 -7.81
N HIS A 222 -14.48 -26.01 -7.57
CA HIS A 222 -14.87 -25.26 -6.37
C HIS A 222 -16.08 -24.33 -6.59
N GLY A 223 -16.69 -24.35 -7.77
CA GLY A 223 -17.85 -23.55 -8.14
C GLY A 223 -17.86 -23.22 -9.64
N PRO A 224 -18.99 -22.70 -10.17
CA PRO A 224 -19.08 -22.28 -11.57
C PRO A 224 -18.08 -21.17 -11.91
N HIS A 225 -17.59 -20.45 -10.90
CA HIS A 225 -16.49 -19.52 -10.99
C HIS A 225 -15.37 -19.96 -10.04
N ALA A 226 -14.14 -19.97 -10.56
CA ALA A 226 -12.95 -20.02 -9.71
C ALA A 226 -13.07 -18.93 -8.63
N LYS A 227 -12.74 -19.24 -7.37
CA LYS A 227 -12.84 -18.29 -6.25
C LYS A 227 -11.92 -17.09 -6.52
N ARG A 228 -12.47 -16.02 -7.10
CA ARG A 228 -11.78 -14.77 -7.44
C ARG A 228 -12.05 -13.76 -6.35
N GLY A 229 -11.36 -13.88 -5.23
CA GLY A 229 -11.62 -12.97 -4.13
C GLY A 229 -10.48 -12.80 -3.17
N SER A 230 -10.75 -12.02 -2.13
CA SER A 230 -9.84 -11.72 -1.04
C SER A 230 -10.61 -11.80 0.27
N LEU A 231 -9.88 -11.94 1.38
CA LEU A 231 -10.47 -11.90 2.72
C LEU A 231 -9.87 -10.78 3.56
N VAL A 232 -10.69 -10.17 4.40
CA VAL A 232 -10.27 -9.32 5.51
C VAL A 232 -10.78 -9.96 6.79
N LEU A 233 -9.85 -10.33 7.67
CA LEU A 233 -10.14 -10.90 8.99
C LEU A 233 -9.82 -9.87 10.07
N VAL A 234 -10.56 -9.84 11.17
CA VAL A 234 -10.25 -8.96 12.30
C VAL A 234 -9.80 -9.78 13.50
N ALA A 235 -8.69 -9.41 14.12
CA ALA A 235 -8.16 -10.09 15.30
C ALA A 235 -7.66 -9.11 16.36
N HIS A 236 -7.55 -9.56 17.61
CA HIS A 236 -7.06 -8.71 18.72
C HIS A 236 -5.56 -8.47 18.64
N ASN A 237 -4.77 -9.50 18.36
CA ASN A 237 -3.33 -9.36 18.19
C ASN A 237 -2.78 -10.48 17.31
N TRP A 238 -1.63 -10.23 16.70
CA TRP A 238 -0.97 -11.20 15.82
C TRP A 238 -0.51 -12.46 16.57
N SER A 239 0.20 -12.30 17.70
CA SER A 239 0.82 -13.41 18.44
C SER A 239 -0.19 -14.41 19.03
N GLY A 240 -1.41 -13.97 19.33
CA GLY A 240 -2.50 -14.78 19.86
C GLY A 240 -3.34 -15.47 18.79
N MET A 241 -3.15 -15.17 17.50
CA MET A 241 -3.79 -15.92 16.42
C MET A 241 -3.21 -17.34 16.31
N ASN A 242 -3.99 -18.28 15.79
CA ASN A 242 -3.47 -19.61 15.48
C ASN A 242 -2.45 -19.55 14.32
N LYS A 243 -1.37 -20.35 14.44
CA LYS A 243 -0.25 -20.36 13.48
C LYS A 243 -0.68 -20.56 12.01
N PRO A 244 -1.59 -21.49 11.67
CA PRO A 244 -2.07 -21.63 10.29
C PRO A 244 -2.68 -20.36 9.70
N ILE A 245 -3.35 -19.55 10.52
CA ILE A 245 -3.95 -18.29 10.08
C ILE A 245 -2.86 -17.26 9.79
N ARG A 246 -1.83 -17.19 10.64
CA ARG A 246 -0.68 -16.30 10.42
C ARG A 246 0.07 -16.67 9.16
N GLU A 247 0.35 -17.95 8.96
CA GLU A 247 1.06 -18.44 7.78
C GLU A 247 0.30 -18.18 6.48
N MET A 248 -1.04 -18.27 6.47
CA MET A 248 -1.78 -17.93 5.26
C MET A 248 -1.98 -16.43 5.06
N THR A 249 -1.79 -15.59 6.06
CA THR A 249 -1.98 -14.14 5.91
C THR A 249 -0.93 -13.57 4.98
N THR A 250 -1.31 -12.64 4.09
CA THR A 250 -0.39 -11.95 3.18
C THR A 250 -0.28 -10.46 3.45
N LEU A 251 -1.26 -9.89 4.15
CA LEU A 251 -1.28 -8.49 4.56
C LEU A 251 -1.72 -8.38 6.01
N VAL A 252 -0.96 -7.64 6.83
CA VAL A 252 -1.36 -7.32 8.21
C VAL A 252 -1.57 -5.80 8.31
N ILE A 253 -2.76 -5.41 8.73
CA ILE A 253 -3.17 -4.03 8.94
C ILE A 253 -3.22 -3.83 10.46
N GLN A 254 -2.14 -3.32 11.05
CA GLN A 254 -2.02 -3.23 12.50
C GLN A 254 -2.42 -1.84 13.00
N LYS A 255 -3.46 -1.77 13.83
CA LYS A 255 -3.81 -0.62 14.67
C LYS A 255 -3.05 -0.75 16.01
N PRO A 256 -1.97 0.01 16.23
CA PRO A 256 -1.03 -0.26 17.32
C PRO A 256 -1.57 0.12 18.70
N SER A 257 -2.47 1.11 18.78
CA SER A 257 -2.93 1.65 20.06
C SER A 257 -4.38 2.15 19.97
N ARG A 258 -5.10 2.04 21.09
CA ARG A 258 -6.41 2.70 21.28
C ARG A 258 -6.29 4.21 21.53
N ALA A 259 -5.12 4.67 21.97
CA ALA A 259 -4.86 6.09 22.22
C ALA A 259 -4.61 6.87 20.93
N ASP A 260 -4.29 6.16 19.85
CA ASP A 260 -4.03 6.73 18.53
C ASP A 260 -4.70 5.85 17.47
N PRO A 261 -6.05 5.92 17.37
CA PRO A 261 -6.81 5.09 16.44
C PRO A 261 -6.53 5.46 14.98
N GLY A 262 -6.03 6.67 14.70
CA GLY A 262 -5.68 7.15 13.37
C GLY A 262 -4.41 6.53 12.80
N ARG A 263 -3.61 5.86 13.62
CA ARG A 263 -2.34 5.26 13.21
C ARG A 263 -2.53 3.83 12.71
N VAL A 264 -1.86 3.48 11.62
CA VAL A 264 -1.85 2.13 11.07
C VAL A 264 -0.45 1.74 10.61
N ILE A 265 -0.05 0.49 10.88
CA ILE A 265 1.20 -0.09 10.40
C ILE A 265 0.85 -1.23 9.47
N LEU A 266 1.37 -1.18 8.25
CA LEU A 266 1.18 -2.23 7.27
C LEU A 266 2.37 -3.19 7.27
N TRP A 267 2.07 -4.48 7.28
CA TRP A 267 3.08 -5.54 7.14
C TRP A 267 2.71 -6.47 5.99
N GLU A 268 3.72 -6.88 5.25
CA GLU A 268 3.62 -7.94 4.25
C GLU A 268 4.04 -9.26 4.88
N SER A 269 3.34 -10.33 4.55
CA SER A 269 3.79 -11.69 4.83
C SER A 269 3.85 -12.44 3.49
N PRO A 270 4.93 -13.21 3.22
CA PRO A 270 5.06 -13.93 1.96
C PRO A 270 3.98 -15.01 1.75
N GLY A 271 3.27 -15.39 2.82
CA GLY A 271 2.37 -16.53 2.82
C GLY A 271 3.15 -17.86 2.85
N GLY A 272 2.68 -18.81 3.65
CA GLY A 272 3.35 -20.07 3.95
C GLY A 272 4.40 -20.00 5.07
N GLU A 273 4.75 -18.80 5.56
CA GLU A 273 5.66 -18.60 6.69
C GLU A 273 5.09 -17.60 7.70
N ASP A 274 5.33 -17.83 8.98
CA ASP A 274 4.98 -16.91 10.07
C ASP A 274 6.06 -15.80 10.21
N LYS A 275 6.25 -15.05 9.12
CA LYS A 275 7.14 -13.89 9.05
C LYS A 275 6.40 -12.71 8.46
N ARG A 276 6.82 -11.52 8.87
CA ARG A 276 6.26 -10.27 8.36
C ARG A 276 7.32 -9.19 8.23
N GLU A 277 7.24 -8.42 7.17
CA GLU A 277 8.12 -7.29 6.86
C GLU A 277 7.30 -6.00 6.87
N LYS A 278 7.83 -4.92 7.46
CA LYS A 278 7.12 -3.65 7.57
C LYS A 278 7.09 -2.98 6.20
N ILE A 279 5.89 -2.76 5.66
CA ILE A 279 5.68 -1.99 4.42
C ILE A 279 5.80 -0.49 4.72
N GLY A 280 5.21 -0.06 5.83
CA GLY A 280 5.15 1.34 6.19
C GLY A 280 4.27 1.60 7.41
N GLU A 281 4.31 2.85 7.84
CA GLU A 281 3.52 3.38 8.94
C GLU A 281 2.83 4.64 8.47
N PHE A 282 1.57 4.78 8.85
CA PHE A 282 0.67 5.78 8.32
C PHE A 282 -0.19 6.37 9.42
N VAL A 283 -0.60 7.64 9.26
CA VAL A 283 -1.38 8.39 10.24
C VAL A 283 -2.59 9.08 9.60
N GLY A 284 -3.67 9.26 10.40
CA GLY A 284 -4.88 9.99 10.01
C GLY A 284 -6.04 9.14 9.48
N LEU A 285 -6.03 7.82 9.73
CA LEU A 285 -6.97 6.83 9.19
C LEU A 285 -8.18 6.57 10.07
#